data_AF-A0A6P2BF70-F1
#
_entry.id   AF-A0A6P2BF70-F1
#
_cell.length_a   1.000
_cell.length_b   1.000
_cell.length_c   1.000
_cell.angle_alpha   90.00
_cell.angle_beta   90.00
_cell.angle_gamma   90.00
#
_symmetry.space_group_name_H-M   'P 1'
#
loop_
_entity.id
_entity.type
_entity.pdbx_description
1 polymer ?
#
loop_
_entity_poly.entity_id
_entity_poly.type
_entity_poly.pdbx_seq_one_letter_code
_entity_poly.pdbx_strand_id
1 'polypeptide(L)'
;MVRRRAGSSKVREQGLSQIYARYVPRLIVERLLREARAVDAPSSEHFQGAILFADISGFTPLTEAFAAQGPAGAEALTRILNDYFGRMSRIVADHGGDVLKFAGDALMALWSPAGDDPRNVDACLRATRCGLELQASLAGYQAESHTLSLRVAIGIDRGVVVHMGGQFNRWEFAVAGSPLNQVGRVGTLAAPGDVLVSPEVWALINRHATGTPALDEDGDPERTGIPPWRIEELNETVAAVAVPPAPELPRELEDALRGYLPASITRRIMAGQTDFLGELRRLTILFVNLPDLRHDTPLGDAQKSFRALQKALFFPWEGSVNKLSVDDKGISLVAALGLPPFAHEDDAARGAQAAMAMHAALSELGQRCSIGVATGRVYCGSVGGDERQEYTIMGDRVNLAARLMQNADGYILCDQATVDRSETIVQYSEPQMLSVKGKSLPLPVFRPQGHKARADPERSVDIMIDRVHEAGILTAAVEALVESDSRRCIYIEGEAGVGKSRLVEHFAAALDDQPARLLEGAGDAIEQSTSYFAWQKVLLGLFGLEDENSNPARRKHIEHTLSQDAASRETLPN
;
A
#
# COMPACT_ATOMS: atom_id res chain seq x y z
N MET A 1 15.41 -36.19 -14.91
CA MET A 1 14.98 -36.51 -13.53
C MET A 1 14.98 -35.22 -12.73
N VAL A 2 13.83 -34.54 -12.69
CA VAL A 2 13.67 -33.18 -12.16
C VAL A 2 13.63 -33.24 -10.63
N ARG A 3 14.58 -32.57 -9.96
CA ARG A 3 14.60 -32.42 -8.50
C ARG A 3 13.30 -31.72 -8.04
N ARG A 4 12.40 -32.47 -7.40
CA ARG A 4 11.26 -31.92 -6.64
C ARG A 4 11.82 -31.05 -5.50
N ARG A 5 11.48 -29.76 -5.51
CA ARG A 5 11.89 -28.75 -4.53
C ARG A 5 11.39 -29.09 -3.12
N ALA A 6 12.25 -28.90 -2.13
CA ALA A 6 12.01 -29.16 -0.71
C ALA A 6 10.95 -28.24 -0.04
N GLY A 7 10.46 -27.20 -0.73
CA GLY A 7 9.49 -26.25 -0.18
C GLY A 7 8.11 -26.83 0.13
N SER A 8 7.66 -27.87 -0.58
CA SER A 8 6.35 -28.50 -0.32
C SER A 8 6.32 -29.33 0.98
N SER A 9 7.48 -29.56 1.61
CA SER A 9 7.61 -30.38 2.82
C SER A 9 7.26 -29.59 4.09
N LYS A 10 7.71 -28.34 4.21
CA LYS A 10 7.51 -27.51 5.42
C LYS A 10 6.05 -27.11 5.66
N VAL A 11 5.30 -26.79 4.59
CA VAL A 11 3.86 -26.46 4.67
C VAL A 11 3.00 -27.69 4.99
N ARG A 12 3.52 -28.91 4.79
CA ARG A 12 2.82 -30.15 5.17
C ARG A 12 3.04 -30.53 6.64
N GLU A 13 4.15 -30.10 7.24
CA GLU A 13 4.46 -30.33 8.66
C GLU A 13 3.91 -29.24 9.60
N GLN A 14 3.78 -27.99 9.13
CA GLN A 14 3.14 -26.89 9.87
C GLN A 14 1.83 -26.47 9.20
N GLY A 15 0.73 -26.40 9.95
CA GLY A 15 -0.56 -25.94 9.42
C GLY A 15 -0.51 -24.48 8.93
N LEU A 16 -1.34 -24.12 7.94
CA LEU A 16 -1.40 -22.78 7.36
C LEU A 16 -1.68 -21.69 8.43
N SER A 17 -2.48 -22.01 9.45
CA SER A 17 -2.71 -21.16 10.61
C SER A 17 -1.40 -20.75 11.30
N GLN A 18 -0.46 -21.68 11.48
CA GLN A 18 0.84 -21.40 12.09
C GLN A 18 1.70 -20.48 11.23
N ILE A 19 1.63 -20.62 9.90
CA ILE A 19 2.38 -19.77 8.97
C ILE A 19 1.79 -18.36 8.96
N TYR A 20 0.47 -18.22 8.83
CA TYR A 20 -0.20 -16.92 8.84
C TYR A 20 -0.03 -16.17 10.16
N ALA A 21 0.03 -16.87 11.28
CA ALA A 21 0.22 -16.26 12.59
C ALA A 21 1.56 -15.49 12.72
N ARG A 22 2.61 -15.88 11.99
CA ARG A 22 3.87 -15.11 11.95
C ARG A 22 3.67 -13.72 11.35
N TYR A 23 2.67 -13.56 10.50
CA TYR A 23 2.33 -12.30 9.84
C TYR A 23 1.44 -11.37 10.67
N VAL A 24 1.03 -11.81 11.85
CA VAL A 24 0.06 -11.13 12.70
C VAL A 24 0.64 -11.01 14.12
N PRO A 25 0.50 -9.87 14.82
CA PRO A 25 0.97 -9.75 16.20
C PRO A 25 0.35 -10.78 17.14
N ARG A 26 1.09 -11.19 18.16
CA ARG A 26 0.59 -12.14 19.16
C ARG A 26 -0.68 -11.65 19.84
N LEU A 27 -0.80 -10.34 20.08
CA LEU A 27 -2.01 -9.70 20.59
C LEU A 27 -3.27 -10.07 19.80
N ILE A 28 -3.18 -10.08 18.46
CA ILE A 28 -4.32 -10.41 17.60
C ILE A 28 -4.56 -11.94 17.58
N VAL A 29 -3.49 -12.74 17.56
CA VAL A 29 -3.59 -14.21 17.62
C VAL A 29 -4.27 -14.66 18.93
N GLU A 30 -3.86 -14.12 20.07
CA GLU A 30 -4.43 -14.40 21.39
C GLU A 30 -5.91 -13.97 21.45
N ARG A 31 -6.25 -12.85 20.83
CA ARG A 31 -7.65 -12.41 20.70
C ARG A 31 -8.48 -13.40 19.88
N LEU A 32 -8.01 -13.81 18.71
CA LEU A 32 -8.71 -14.76 17.84
C LEU A 32 -8.92 -16.12 18.52
N LEU A 33 -7.93 -16.58 19.29
CA LEU A 33 -8.05 -17.78 20.12
C LEU A 33 -9.13 -17.65 21.20
N ARG A 34 -9.21 -16.48 21.86
CA ARG A 34 -10.20 -16.21 22.90
C ARG A 34 -11.63 -16.14 22.37
N GLU A 35 -11.82 -15.51 21.21
CA GLU A 35 -13.13 -15.31 20.60
C GLU A 35 -13.64 -16.53 19.81
N ALA A 36 -12.73 -17.39 19.33
CA ALA A 36 -13.02 -18.58 18.52
C ALA A 36 -13.94 -18.29 17.31
N ARG A 37 -13.88 -17.08 16.75
CA ARG A 37 -14.71 -16.61 15.63
C ARG A 37 -13.89 -15.79 14.64
N ALA A 38 -14.37 -15.76 13.40
CA ALA A 38 -13.81 -14.91 12.36
C ALA A 38 -14.08 -13.42 12.64
N VAL A 39 -13.20 -12.55 12.16
CA VAL A 39 -13.43 -11.10 12.21
C VAL A 39 -14.48 -10.76 11.15
N ASP A 40 -15.70 -10.47 11.59
CA ASP A 40 -16.85 -10.13 10.74
C ASP A 40 -17.36 -8.70 10.97
N ALA A 41 -16.96 -8.07 12.08
CA ALA A 41 -17.35 -6.73 12.48
C ALA A 41 -16.14 -5.88 12.96
N PRO A 42 -16.19 -4.55 12.80
CA PRO A 42 -15.19 -3.67 13.41
C PRO A 42 -15.22 -3.82 14.93
N SER A 43 -14.07 -3.69 15.57
CA SER A 43 -13.96 -3.81 17.02
C SER A 43 -12.81 -2.98 17.56
N SER A 44 -12.86 -2.64 18.85
CA SER A 44 -11.77 -1.98 19.55
C SER A 44 -11.51 -2.66 20.90
N GLU A 45 -10.25 -2.79 21.25
CA GLU A 45 -9.81 -3.34 22.53
C GLU A 45 -8.77 -2.41 23.16
N HIS A 46 -8.93 -2.15 24.45
CA HIS A 46 -7.95 -1.36 25.19
C HIS A 46 -6.84 -2.26 25.71
N PHE A 47 -5.61 -1.76 25.63
CA PHE A 47 -4.47 -2.37 26.31
C PHE A 47 -3.83 -1.34 27.23
N GLN A 48 -3.10 -1.84 28.22
CA GLN A 48 -2.22 -1.06 29.06
C GLN A 48 -0.83 -1.68 28.95
N GLY A 49 0.19 -0.86 28.69
CA GLY A 49 1.53 -1.40 28.48
C GLY A 49 2.51 -0.43 27.85
N ALA A 50 3.79 -0.77 27.93
CA ALA A 50 4.86 0.04 27.39
C ALA A 50 4.99 -0.22 25.89
N ILE A 51 5.07 0.84 25.09
CA ILE A 51 5.40 0.76 23.67
C ILE A 51 6.86 1.17 23.49
N LEU A 52 7.60 0.34 22.77
CA LEU A 52 8.91 0.67 22.25
C LEU A 52 8.79 0.92 20.75
N PHE A 53 9.36 2.03 20.30
CA PHE A 53 9.59 2.34 18.90
C PHE A 53 11.09 2.39 18.63
N ALA A 54 11.58 1.52 17.75
CA ALA A 54 12.98 1.45 17.34
C ALA A 54 13.09 1.84 15.88
N ASP A 55 13.61 3.03 15.61
CA ASP A 55 13.84 3.56 14.26
C ASP A 55 15.27 3.22 13.80
N ILE A 56 15.42 2.69 12.59
CA ILE A 56 16.71 2.26 12.05
C ILE A 56 17.32 3.39 11.21
N SER A 57 18.38 4.00 11.73
CA SER A 57 19.17 4.98 11.01
C SER A 57 20.13 4.33 10.01
N GLY A 58 20.19 4.87 8.79
CA GLY A 58 21.07 4.41 7.70
C GLY A 58 20.40 3.45 6.71
N PHE A 59 19.13 3.11 6.94
CA PHE A 59 18.41 2.11 6.16
C PHE A 59 17.95 2.59 4.78
N THR A 60 17.45 3.82 4.69
CA THR A 60 17.04 4.40 3.40
C THR A 60 18.20 4.46 2.39
N PRO A 61 19.39 5.00 2.72
CA PRO A 61 20.56 4.96 1.82
C PRO A 61 20.95 3.53 1.39
N LEU A 62 20.88 2.56 2.32
CA LEU A 62 21.11 1.14 2.01
C LEU A 62 20.11 0.65 0.95
N THR A 63 18.81 0.84 1.17
CA THR A 63 17.78 0.39 0.22
C THR A 63 17.96 1.00 -1.17
N GLU A 64 18.35 2.27 -1.25
CA GLU A 64 18.62 2.96 -2.53
C GLU A 64 19.85 2.38 -3.25
N ALA A 65 20.95 2.16 -2.52
CA ALA A 65 22.17 1.59 -3.07
C ALA A 65 21.97 0.18 -3.62
N PHE A 66 21.22 -0.67 -2.91
CA PHE A 66 20.94 -2.03 -3.35
C PHE A 66 19.88 -2.07 -4.47
N ALA A 67 18.89 -1.18 -4.45
CA ALA A 67 17.93 -1.07 -5.55
C ALA A 67 18.58 -0.73 -6.89
N ALA A 68 19.67 0.05 -6.88
CA ALA A 68 20.44 0.38 -8.07
C ALA A 68 21.18 -0.84 -8.69
N GLN A 69 21.44 -1.88 -7.89
CA GLN A 69 22.14 -3.10 -8.33
C GLN A 69 21.20 -4.15 -8.96
N GLY A 70 19.90 -3.85 -9.09
CA GLY A 70 18.95 -4.75 -9.75
C GLY A 70 18.67 -6.04 -8.94
N PRO A 71 18.41 -7.19 -9.59
CA PRO A 71 17.97 -8.42 -8.91
C PRO A 71 18.91 -8.92 -7.81
N ALA A 72 20.23 -8.89 -8.05
CA ALA A 72 21.22 -9.31 -7.05
C ALA A 72 21.18 -8.41 -5.81
N GLY A 73 20.95 -7.11 -6.01
CA GLY A 73 20.79 -6.16 -4.91
C GLY A 73 19.52 -6.40 -4.10
N ALA A 74 18.41 -6.79 -4.75
CA ALA A 74 17.17 -7.15 -4.07
C ALA A 74 17.37 -8.34 -3.12
N GLU A 75 18.07 -9.39 -3.58
CA GLU A 75 18.36 -10.58 -2.78
C GLU A 75 19.27 -10.29 -1.58
N ALA A 76 20.32 -9.49 -1.79
CA ALA A 76 21.23 -9.09 -0.73
C ALA A 76 20.52 -8.20 0.30
N LEU A 77 19.71 -7.25 -0.16
CA LEU A 77 18.87 -6.42 0.71
C LEU A 77 17.95 -7.30 1.56
N THR A 78 17.17 -8.22 0.97
CA THR A 78 16.30 -9.12 1.74
C THR A 78 17.04 -9.88 2.82
N ARG A 79 18.24 -10.40 2.50
CA ARG A 79 19.05 -11.15 3.48
C ARG A 79 19.44 -10.27 4.66
N ILE A 80 19.91 -9.06 4.40
CA ILE A 80 20.28 -8.09 5.42
C ILE A 80 19.06 -7.70 6.26
N LEU A 81 17.92 -7.43 5.61
CA LEU A 81 16.69 -7.04 6.32
C LEU A 81 16.18 -8.15 7.23
N ASN A 82 16.17 -9.38 6.75
CA ASN A 82 15.69 -10.53 7.52
C ASN A 82 16.63 -10.89 8.66
N ASP A 83 17.95 -10.78 8.48
CA ASP A 83 18.89 -10.98 9.59
C ASP A 83 18.71 -9.87 10.63
N TYR A 84 18.66 -8.61 10.21
CA TYR A 84 18.56 -7.47 11.12
C TYR A 84 17.23 -7.45 11.88
N PHE A 85 16.09 -7.45 11.17
CA PHE A 85 14.77 -7.49 11.81
C PHE A 85 14.54 -8.81 12.55
N GLY A 86 15.07 -9.93 12.07
CA GLY A 86 14.97 -11.22 12.76
C GLY A 86 15.68 -11.22 14.11
N ARG A 87 16.87 -10.59 14.22
CA ARG A 87 17.55 -10.38 15.50
C ARG A 87 16.76 -9.45 16.41
N MET A 88 16.24 -8.33 15.88
CA MET A 88 15.41 -7.41 16.66
C MET A 88 14.17 -8.11 17.22
N SER A 89 13.43 -8.87 16.39
CA SER A 89 12.24 -9.60 16.83
C SER A 89 12.55 -10.65 17.88
N ARG A 90 13.69 -11.34 17.77
CA ARG A 90 14.12 -12.31 18.80
C ARG A 90 14.42 -11.62 20.13
N ILE A 91 15.20 -10.52 20.12
CA ILE A 91 15.48 -9.76 21.34
C ILE A 91 14.17 -9.25 21.96
N VAL A 92 13.25 -8.70 21.18
CA VAL A 92 11.93 -8.27 21.68
C VAL A 92 11.19 -9.45 22.34
N ALA A 93 11.16 -10.61 21.70
CA ALA A 93 10.51 -11.80 22.23
C ALA A 93 11.18 -12.31 23.52
N ASP A 94 12.51 -12.33 23.59
CA ASP A 94 13.30 -12.76 24.76
C ASP A 94 13.03 -11.86 25.99
N HIS A 95 12.69 -10.59 25.77
CA HIS A 95 12.25 -9.65 26.81
C HIS A 95 10.72 -9.67 27.05
N GLY A 96 10.01 -10.64 26.46
CA GLY A 96 8.57 -10.84 26.61
C GLY A 96 7.70 -9.77 25.95
N GLY A 97 8.23 -9.08 24.94
CA GLY A 97 7.48 -8.14 24.11
C GLY A 97 6.72 -8.83 22.97
N ASP A 98 5.80 -8.10 22.35
CA ASP A 98 5.10 -8.49 21.13
C ASP A 98 5.39 -7.49 20.02
N VAL A 99 5.90 -7.96 18.87
CA VAL A 99 6.17 -7.10 17.72
C VAL A 99 4.86 -6.80 17.01
N LEU A 100 4.37 -5.57 17.21
CA LEU A 100 3.13 -5.10 16.61
C LEU A 100 3.30 -4.86 15.10
N LYS A 101 4.33 -4.12 14.71
CA LYS A 101 4.49 -3.66 13.32
C LYS A 101 5.92 -3.31 12.93
N PHE A 102 6.24 -3.52 11.66
CA PHE A 102 7.43 -2.99 10.98
C PHE A 102 7.04 -1.80 10.09
N ALA A 103 7.17 -0.58 10.60
CA ALA A 103 6.76 0.64 9.90
C ALA A 103 7.91 1.18 9.06
N GLY A 104 8.02 0.74 7.79
CA GLY A 104 9.15 1.10 6.95
C GLY A 104 10.44 0.55 7.55
N ASP A 105 11.34 1.43 7.95
CA ASP A 105 12.61 1.17 8.62
C ASP A 105 12.52 1.19 10.16
N ALA A 106 11.31 1.16 10.75
CA ALA A 106 11.14 1.09 12.19
C ALA A 106 10.42 -0.19 12.68
N LEU A 107 10.67 -0.57 13.93
CA LEU A 107 9.97 -1.62 14.65
C LEU A 107 9.18 -1.04 15.82
N MET A 108 7.91 -1.43 15.94
CA MET A 108 7.04 -1.12 17.07
C MET A 108 6.72 -2.40 17.84
N ALA A 109 6.93 -2.37 19.15
CA ALA A 109 6.65 -3.50 20.04
C ALA A 109 5.92 -3.07 21.32
N LEU A 110 5.16 -4.00 21.89
CA LEU A 110 4.33 -3.82 23.08
C LEU A 110 4.75 -4.77 24.20
N TRP A 111 4.85 -4.23 25.41
CA TRP A 111 4.98 -5.00 26.65
C TRP A 111 3.74 -4.79 27.50
N SER A 112 2.94 -5.84 27.63
CA SER A 112 1.85 -5.89 28.61
C SER A 112 2.42 -6.19 30.01
N PRO A 113 1.80 -5.66 31.08
CA PRO A 113 2.17 -5.99 32.46
C PRO A 113 2.10 -7.50 32.69
N ALA A 114 3.08 -8.05 33.40
CA ALA A 114 3.08 -9.44 33.83
C ALA A 114 2.38 -9.56 35.20
N GLY A 115 1.36 -10.43 35.30
CA GLY A 115 0.65 -10.69 36.56
C GLY A 115 -0.07 -9.46 37.13
N ASP A 116 -0.11 -9.35 38.47
CA ASP A 116 -0.69 -8.21 39.20
C ASP A 116 0.34 -7.07 39.36
N ASP A 117 0.79 -6.48 38.24
CA ASP A 117 1.54 -5.20 38.25
C ASP A 117 0.61 -4.02 37.91
N PRO A 118 -0.06 -3.42 38.90
CA PRO A 118 -1.04 -2.35 38.66
C PRO A 118 -0.41 -1.05 38.13
N ARG A 119 0.92 -0.89 38.21
CA ARG A 119 1.63 0.32 37.77
C ARG A 119 2.37 0.12 36.44
N ASN A 120 2.45 -1.10 35.91
CA ASN A 120 3.21 -1.45 34.70
C ASN A 120 4.70 -1.10 34.80
N VAL A 121 5.27 -1.16 36.00
CA VAL A 121 6.70 -0.93 36.21
C VAL A 121 7.50 -2.03 35.52
N ASP A 122 7.07 -3.30 35.63
CA ASP A 122 7.70 -4.44 34.96
C ASP A 122 7.74 -4.25 33.44
N ALA A 123 6.61 -3.86 32.82
CA ALA A 123 6.55 -3.61 31.39
C ALA A 123 7.53 -2.50 30.96
N CYS A 124 7.61 -1.41 31.72
CA CYS A 124 8.56 -0.32 31.46
C CYS A 124 10.02 -0.79 31.58
N LEU A 125 10.34 -1.57 32.61
CA LEU A 125 11.69 -2.10 32.83
C LEU A 125 12.10 -3.08 31.71
N ARG A 126 11.21 -4.00 31.32
CA ARG A 126 11.47 -4.94 30.21
C ARG A 126 11.63 -4.25 28.87
N ALA A 127 10.77 -3.28 28.55
CA ALA A 127 10.91 -2.48 27.34
C ALA A 127 12.23 -1.69 27.34
N THR A 128 12.60 -1.08 28.47
CA THR A 128 13.86 -0.31 28.59
C THR A 128 15.07 -1.21 28.43
N ARG A 129 15.06 -2.39 29.07
CA ARG A 129 16.14 -3.38 28.95
C ARG A 129 16.28 -3.91 27.53
N CYS A 130 15.16 -4.21 26.88
CA CYS A 130 15.12 -4.57 25.47
C CYS A 130 15.75 -3.47 24.61
N GLY A 131 15.42 -2.19 24.87
CA GLY A 131 16.01 -1.05 24.17
C GLY A 131 17.53 -1.00 24.29
N LEU A 132 18.06 -1.18 25.50
CA LEU A 132 19.51 -1.21 25.76
C LEU A 132 20.19 -2.41 25.07
N GLU A 133 19.58 -3.59 25.10
CA GLU A 133 20.13 -4.78 24.44
C GLU A 133 20.09 -4.68 22.91
N LEU A 134 19.02 -4.10 22.35
CA LEU A 134 18.93 -3.79 20.93
C LEU A 134 20.10 -2.88 20.51
N GLN A 135 20.37 -1.81 21.28
CA GLN A 135 21.53 -0.95 21.01
C GLN A 135 22.84 -1.73 21.14
N ALA A 136 23.06 -2.43 22.26
CA ALA A 136 24.30 -3.18 22.47
C ALA A 136 24.58 -4.26 21.40
N SER A 137 23.53 -4.91 20.89
CA SER A 137 23.64 -6.01 19.93
C SER A 137 23.70 -5.58 18.47
N LEU A 138 23.16 -4.38 18.15
CA LEU A 138 22.96 -3.94 16.76
C LEU A 138 23.60 -2.58 16.44
N ALA A 139 24.05 -1.80 17.43
CA ALA A 139 24.79 -0.56 17.19
C ALA A 139 26.13 -0.89 16.51
N GLY A 140 26.22 -0.66 15.20
CA GLY A 140 27.41 -0.96 14.42
C GLY A 140 27.28 -2.16 13.48
N TYR A 141 26.08 -2.71 13.29
CA TYR A 141 25.84 -3.75 12.29
C TYR A 141 26.33 -3.28 10.91
N GLN A 142 27.25 -4.04 10.32
CA GLN A 142 27.83 -3.75 9.01
C GLN A 142 27.00 -4.40 7.91
N ALA A 143 26.15 -3.60 7.27
CA ALA A 143 25.43 -3.96 6.06
C ALA A 143 26.29 -3.58 4.84
N GLU A 144 27.29 -4.42 4.55
CA GLU A 144 28.32 -4.17 3.54
C GLU A 144 29.05 -2.83 3.77
N SER A 145 28.80 -1.81 2.94
CA SER A 145 29.44 -0.49 3.04
C SER A 145 28.68 0.50 3.94
N HIS A 146 27.58 0.08 4.58
CA HIS A 146 26.75 0.93 5.41
C HIS A 146 26.70 0.40 6.84
N THR A 147 26.88 1.30 7.81
CA THR A 147 26.67 0.98 9.22
C THR A 147 25.25 1.35 9.62
N LEU A 148 24.53 0.39 10.20
CA LEU A 148 23.20 0.62 10.76
C LEU A 148 23.30 0.93 12.25
N SER A 149 22.36 1.74 12.71
CA SER A 149 22.22 2.15 14.11
C SER A 149 20.74 2.32 14.45
N LEU A 150 20.42 2.27 15.74
CA LEU A 150 19.05 2.39 16.22
C LEU A 150 18.83 3.69 16.97
N ARG A 151 17.60 4.18 16.95
CA ARG A 151 17.09 5.18 17.88
C ARG A 151 15.90 4.55 18.58
N VAL A 152 15.94 4.48 19.90
CA VAL A 152 14.88 3.83 20.67
C VAL A 152 14.13 4.87 21.48
N ALA A 153 12.81 4.86 21.36
CA ALA A 153 11.89 5.68 22.13
C ALA A 153 10.86 4.79 22.84
N ILE A 154 10.62 5.05 24.13
CA ILE A 154 9.71 4.24 24.94
C ILE A 154 8.67 5.13 25.62
N GLY A 155 7.40 4.72 25.54
CA GLY A 155 6.27 5.39 26.17
C GLY A 155 5.36 4.39 26.89
N ILE A 156 4.56 4.87 27.83
CA ILE A 156 3.66 4.05 28.66
C ILE A 156 2.34 4.79 28.86
N ASP A 157 1.24 4.08 28.68
CA ASP A 157 -0.11 4.51 29.07
C ASP A 157 -1.12 3.41 28.70
N ARG A 158 -2.40 3.76 28.74
CA ARG A 158 -3.47 3.04 28.06
C ARG A 158 -3.51 3.39 26.56
N GLY A 159 -3.56 2.36 25.73
CA GLY A 159 -3.82 2.47 24.31
C GLY A 159 -5.11 1.78 23.89
N VAL A 160 -5.36 1.79 22.58
CA VAL A 160 -6.45 1.08 21.93
C VAL A 160 -5.94 0.42 20.66
N VAL A 161 -6.34 -0.82 20.43
CA VAL A 161 -6.22 -1.48 19.14
C VAL A 161 -7.58 -1.47 18.48
N VAL A 162 -7.64 -0.95 17.26
CA VAL A 162 -8.86 -0.85 16.46
C VAL A 162 -8.74 -1.75 15.24
N HIS A 163 -9.76 -2.58 15.01
CA HIS A 163 -9.88 -3.48 13.87
C HIS A 163 -10.96 -2.96 12.93
N MET A 164 -10.60 -2.78 11.67
CA MET A 164 -11.45 -2.11 10.68
C MET A 164 -11.21 -2.67 9.26
N GLY A 165 -12.22 -2.47 8.41
CA GLY A 165 -12.29 -2.97 7.03
C GLY A 165 -13.24 -4.14 6.84
N GLY A 166 -12.71 -5.22 6.30
CA GLY A 166 -13.46 -6.41 5.90
C GLY A 166 -14.02 -6.36 4.48
N GLN A 167 -13.78 -5.30 3.70
CA GLN A 167 -14.09 -5.36 2.26
C GLN A 167 -13.16 -6.36 1.60
N PHE A 168 -13.72 -7.26 0.78
CA PHE A 168 -12.98 -8.33 0.10
C PHE A 168 -12.20 -9.23 1.07
N ASN A 169 -12.72 -9.43 2.28
CA ASN A 169 -12.07 -10.17 3.36
C ASN A 169 -10.69 -9.60 3.77
N ARG A 170 -10.47 -8.30 3.58
CA ARG A 170 -9.24 -7.61 4.00
C ARG A 170 -9.49 -6.80 5.26
N TRP A 171 -8.89 -7.22 6.37
CA TRP A 171 -8.93 -6.52 7.65
C TRP A 171 -7.58 -5.85 7.94
N GLU A 172 -7.65 -4.66 8.52
CA GLU A 172 -6.49 -3.96 9.07
C GLU A 172 -6.71 -3.73 10.56
N PHE A 173 -5.59 -3.55 11.26
CA PHE A 173 -5.60 -3.04 12.63
C PHE A 173 -4.71 -1.80 12.74
N ALA A 174 -5.10 -0.90 13.63
CA ALA A 174 -4.33 0.26 14.04
C ALA A 174 -4.17 0.25 15.56
N VAL A 175 -2.99 0.65 16.02
CA VAL A 175 -2.70 0.88 17.44
C VAL A 175 -2.69 2.39 17.63
N ALA A 176 -3.41 2.88 18.63
CA ALA A 176 -3.52 4.31 18.91
C ALA A 176 -3.55 4.60 20.41
N GLY A 177 -3.37 5.86 20.78
CA GLY A 177 -3.46 6.34 22.15
C GLY A 177 -2.21 7.08 22.63
N SER A 178 -2.23 7.47 23.90
CA SER A 178 -1.16 8.25 24.56
C SER A 178 0.25 7.66 24.40
N PRO A 179 0.48 6.33 24.45
CA PRO A 179 1.84 5.79 24.31
C PRO A 179 2.47 6.12 22.96
N LEU A 180 1.67 6.17 21.88
CA LEU A 180 2.16 6.53 20.53
C LEU A 180 2.54 8.00 20.45
N ASN A 181 1.76 8.88 21.08
CA ASN A 181 2.08 10.31 21.15
C ASN A 181 3.38 10.54 21.94
N GLN A 182 3.58 9.80 23.04
CA GLN A 182 4.80 9.85 23.83
C GLN A 182 6.01 9.42 23.01
N VAL A 183 5.98 8.23 22.37
CA VAL A 183 7.13 7.77 21.56
C VAL A 183 7.39 8.65 20.34
N GLY A 184 6.35 9.25 19.73
CA GLY A 184 6.52 10.22 18.65
C GLY A 184 7.29 11.47 19.11
N ARG A 185 6.89 12.06 20.25
CA ARG A 185 7.58 13.21 20.86
C ARG A 185 9.00 12.87 21.33
N VAL A 186 9.21 11.68 21.87
CA VAL A 186 10.52 11.22 22.36
C VAL A 186 11.46 10.92 21.19
N GLY A 187 10.94 10.28 20.14
CA GLY A 187 11.71 9.84 18.98
C GLY A 187 12.30 10.97 18.15
N THR A 188 11.68 12.15 18.13
CA THR A 188 12.23 13.34 17.44
C THR A 188 13.51 13.87 18.09
N LEU A 189 13.73 13.58 19.38
CA LEU A 189 14.91 13.99 20.15
C LEU A 189 15.99 12.90 20.21
N ALA A 190 15.67 11.67 19.83
CA ALA A 190 16.61 10.56 19.90
C ALA A 190 17.69 10.65 18.81
N ALA A 191 18.95 10.64 19.23
CA ALA A 191 20.09 10.49 18.32
C ALA A 191 20.39 8.99 18.07
N PRO A 192 21.07 8.64 16.96
CA PRO A 192 21.57 7.27 16.75
C PRO A 192 22.38 6.78 17.96
N GLY A 193 22.03 5.62 18.49
CA GLY A 193 22.59 5.03 19.71
C GLY A 193 21.81 5.32 20.99
N ASP A 194 20.86 6.27 20.97
CA ASP A 194 20.08 6.62 22.16
C ASP A 194 18.99 5.58 22.50
N VAL A 195 18.77 5.40 23.81
CA VAL A 195 17.55 4.83 24.38
C VAL A 195 16.89 5.92 25.22
N LEU A 196 15.83 6.52 24.69
CA LEU A 196 15.08 7.55 25.36
C LEU A 196 13.76 7.00 25.91
N VAL A 197 13.43 7.40 27.13
CA VAL A 197 12.14 7.11 27.77
C VAL A 197 11.35 8.38 27.96
N SER A 198 10.03 8.29 27.84
CA SER A 198 9.13 9.41 28.13
C SER A 198 9.19 9.82 29.62
N PRO A 199 8.80 11.05 29.96
CA PRO A 199 8.65 11.47 31.36
C PRO A 199 7.78 10.52 32.19
N GLU A 200 6.74 9.97 31.57
CA GLU A 200 5.80 9.03 32.18
C GLU A 200 6.48 7.70 32.52
N VAL A 201 7.32 7.18 31.63
CA VAL A 201 8.15 5.99 31.90
C VAL A 201 9.19 6.30 32.98
N TRP A 202 9.91 7.42 32.88
CA TRP A 202 10.93 7.81 33.85
C TRP A 202 10.37 7.95 35.27
N ALA A 203 9.16 8.50 35.42
CA ALA A 203 8.49 8.61 36.72
C ALA A 203 8.30 7.24 37.40
N LEU A 204 8.15 6.17 36.61
CA LEU A 204 7.99 4.80 37.10
C LEU A 204 9.33 4.11 37.39
N ILE A 205 10.36 4.34 36.56
CA ILE A 205 11.62 3.58 36.60
C ILE A 205 12.81 4.33 37.19
N ASN A 206 12.71 5.62 37.57
CA ASN A 206 13.85 6.43 38.05
C ASN A 206 14.60 5.85 39.27
N ARG A 207 13.99 4.95 40.04
CA ARG A 207 14.67 4.24 41.14
C ARG A 207 15.51 3.05 40.68
N HIS A 208 15.27 2.58 39.47
CA HIS A 208 15.82 1.38 38.87
C HIS A 208 16.77 1.69 37.70
N ALA A 209 16.91 2.97 37.33
CA ALA A 209 17.66 3.40 36.15
C ALA A 209 18.50 4.65 36.46
N THR A 210 19.66 4.75 35.81
CA THR A 210 20.41 6.00 35.71
C THR A 210 20.22 6.60 34.32
N GLY A 211 20.21 7.93 34.26
CA GLY A 211 20.00 8.62 33.00
C GLY A 211 20.13 10.12 33.12
N THR A 212 20.24 10.76 31.96
CA THR A 212 20.34 12.22 31.83
C THR A 212 19.13 12.77 31.09
N PRO A 213 18.64 13.97 31.42
CA PRO A 213 17.62 14.65 30.63
C PRO A 213 18.09 14.84 29.17
N ALA A 214 17.24 14.51 28.20
CA ALA A 214 17.46 14.81 26.80
C ALA A 214 16.76 16.14 26.46
N LEU A 215 17.57 17.17 26.17
CA LEU A 215 17.12 18.50 25.79
C LEU A 215 17.21 18.68 24.27
N ASP A 216 16.42 19.60 23.72
CA ASP A 216 16.53 20.01 22.32
C ASP A 216 17.84 20.78 22.05
N GLU A 217 18.17 20.99 20.77
CA GLU A 217 19.38 21.71 20.35
C GLU A 217 19.45 23.15 20.87
N ASP A 218 18.29 23.75 21.21
CA ASP A 218 18.17 25.09 21.79
C ASP A 218 18.37 25.10 23.32
N GLY A 219 18.35 23.93 23.97
CA GLY A 219 18.60 23.77 25.41
C GLY A 219 17.58 24.48 26.30
N ASP A 220 16.39 24.79 25.79
CA ASP A 220 15.38 25.60 26.50
C ASP A 220 14.35 24.71 27.24
N PRO A 221 14.50 24.52 28.56
CA PRO A 221 13.57 23.72 29.34
C PRO A 221 12.16 24.36 29.47
N GLU A 222 11.97 25.64 29.09
CA GLU A 222 10.68 26.31 29.24
C GLU A 222 9.67 25.96 28.12
N ARG A 223 10.12 25.47 26.96
CA ARG A 223 9.24 25.17 25.81
C ARG A 223 8.62 23.78 25.80
N THR A 224 9.12 22.81 26.56
CA THR A 224 8.77 21.38 26.38
C THR A 224 8.17 20.65 27.59
N GLY A 225 8.07 21.29 28.77
CA GLY A 225 7.62 20.61 29.99
C GLY A 225 8.71 19.70 30.56
N ILE A 226 8.34 18.57 31.19
CA ILE A 226 9.34 17.61 31.69
C ILE A 226 10.04 16.94 30.50
N PRO A 227 11.38 17.00 30.38
CA PRO A 227 12.09 16.42 29.25
C PRO A 227 12.07 14.88 29.31
N PRO A 228 12.19 14.20 28.15
CA PRO A 228 12.49 12.77 28.13
C PRO A 228 13.87 12.49 28.71
N TRP A 229 14.12 11.23 29.06
CA TRP A 229 15.35 10.81 29.73
C TRP A 229 16.11 9.81 28.86
N ARG A 230 17.40 10.08 28.64
CA ARG A 230 18.34 9.12 28.06
C ARG A 230 18.74 8.14 29.15
N ILE A 231 18.52 6.85 28.90
CA ILE A 231 18.91 5.78 29.81
C ILE A 231 20.36 5.39 29.54
N GLU A 232 21.16 5.37 30.60
CA GLU A 232 22.56 4.93 30.56
C GLU A 232 22.67 3.48 31.06
N GLU A 233 22.03 3.18 32.19
CA GLU A 233 22.07 1.86 32.81
C GLU A 233 20.78 1.55 33.57
N LEU A 234 20.47 0.25 33.70
CA LEU A 234 19.46 -0.27 34.62
C LEU A 234 20.15 -0.94 35.81
N ASN A 235 19.84 -0.48 37.01
CA ASN A 235 20.46 -0.90 38.26
C ASN A 235 19.94 -2.25 38.78
N GLU A 236 18.84 -2.75 38.22
CA GLU A 236 18.19 -3.98 38.65
C GLU A 236 18.13 -5.05 37.56
N THR A 237 18.24 -6.29 38.01
CA THR A 237 17.98 -7.44 37.14
C THR A 237 16.48 -7.71 37.13
N VAL A 238 15.82 -7.29 36.05
CA VAL A 238 14.44 -7.69 35.75
C VAL A 238 14.40 -9.21 35.61
N ALA A 239 13.43 -9.85 36.26
CA ALA A 239 13.25 -11.30 36.15
C ALA A 239 12.97 -11.67 34.69
N ALA A 240 13.59 -12.75 34.21
CA ALA A 240 13.26 -13.28 32.90
C ALA A 240 11.78 -13.70 32.89
N VAL A 241 11.01 -13.14 31.98
CA VAL A 241 9.64 -13.61 31.75
C VAL A 241 9.74 -14.85 30.89
N ALA A 242 9.17 -15.96 31.37
CA ALA A 242 9.07 -17.16 30.55
C ALA A 242 8.26 -16.83 29.29
N VAL A 243 8.88 -16.89 28.12
CA VAL A 243 8.17 -16.81 26.85
C VAL A 243 7.34 -18.08 26.73
N PRO A 244 6.00 -18.00 26.76
CA PRO A 244 5.19 -19.19 26.59
C PRO A 244 5.45 -19.77 25.19
N PRO A 245 5.49 -21.11 25.03
CA PRO A 245 5.61 -21.70 23.72
C PRO A 245 4.46 -21.23 22.83
N ALA A 246 4.74 -21.03 21.53
CA ALA A 246 3.72 -20.63 20.58
C ALA A 246 2.52 -21.62 20.66
N PRO A 247 1.28 -21.13 20.83
CA PRO A 247 0.12 -22.00 20.94
C PRO A 247 -0.08 -22.76 19.63
N GLU A 248 -0.55 -24.02 19.72
CA GLU A 248 -1.04 -24.73 18.55
C GLU A 248 -2.32 -24.04 18.05
N LEU A 249 -2.32 -23.63 16.79
CA LEU A 249 -3.42 -22.86 16.22
C LEU A 249 -4.44 -23.75 15.49
N PRO A 250 -5.72 -23.72 15.89
CA PRO A 250 -6.79 -24.44 15.21
C PRO A 250 -6.90 -24.05 13.73
N ARG A 251 -7.33 -24.99 12.88
CA ARG A 251 -7.48 -24.75 11.42
C ARG A 251 -8.59 -23.75 11.13
N GLU A 252 -9.57 -23.65 12.01
CA GLU A 252 -10.71 -22.73 11.94
C GLU A 252 -10.27 -21.26 11.94
N LEU A 253 -9.08 -20.95 12.46
CA LEU A 253 -8.52 -19.59 12.47
C LEU A 253 -7.84 -19.21 11.15
N GLU A 254 -7.67 -20.14 10.20
CA GLU A 254 -6.96 -19.89 8.94
C GLU A 254 -7.56 -18.71 8.17
N ASP A 255 -8.89 -18.66 8.02
CA ASP A 255 -9.57 -17.60 7.29
C ASP A 255 -9.50 -16.24 7.99
N ALA A 256 -9.58 -16.23 9.32
CA ALA A 256 -9.48 -15.03 10.12
C ALA A 256 -8.07 -14.41 10.03
N LEU A 257 -7.03 -15.25 10.18
CA LEU A 257 -5.64 -14.82 10.03
C LEU A 257 -5.36 -14.35 8.60
N ARG A 258 -5.81 -15.12 7.60
CA ARG A 258 -5.67 -14.80 6.17
C ARG A 258 -6.19 -13.40 5.83
N GLY A 259 -7.26 -12.94 6.49
CA GLY A 259 -7.82 -11.60 6.27
C GLY A 259 -6.88 -10.44 6.64
N TYR A 260 -5.91 -10.69 7.53
CA TYR A 260 -4.87 -9.73 7.92
C TYR A 260 -3.66 -9.73 6.99
N LEU A 261 -3.60 -10.60 5.99
CA LEU A 261 -2.50 -10.65 5.04
C LEU A 261 -2.92 -10.14 3.64
N PRO A 262 -2.02 -9.45 2.91
CA PRO A 262 -2.23 -9.13 1.50
C PRO A 262 -2.38 -10.39 0.62
N ALA A 263 -3.16 -10.28 -0.46
CA ALA A 263 -3.37 -11.38 -1.41
C ALA A 263 -2.07 -11.87 -2.09
N SER A 264 -1.08 -10.98 -2.24
CA SER A 264 0.26 -11.30 -2.76
C SER A 264 0.96 -12.38 -1.94
N ILE A 265 0.79 -12.36 -0.62
CA ILE A 265 1.42 -13.29 0.31
C ILE A 265 0.62 -14.58 0.42
N THR A 266 -0.68 -14.48 0.63
CA THR A 266 -1.54 -15.66 0.88
C THR A 266 -1.50 -16.63 -0.30
N ARG A 267 -1.56 -16.12 -1.54
CA ARG A 267 -1.43 -16.96 -2.75
C ARG A 267 -0.09 -17.69 -2.85
N ARG A 268 1.02 -17.05 -2.44
CA ARG A 268 2.35 -17.67 -2.45
C ARG A 268 2.50 -18.73 -1.36
N ILE A 269 2.02 -18.45 -0.15
CA ILE A 269 2.02 -19.41 0.96
C ILE A 269 1.22 -20.67 0.56
N MET A 270 0.01 -20.48 0.01
CA MET A 270 -0.82 -21.59 -0.49
C MET A 270 -0.14 -22.39 -1.61
N ALA A 271 0.69 -21.75 -2.43
CA ALA A 271 1.49 -22.40 -3.46
C ALA A 271 2.75 -23.13 -2.93
N GLY A 272 2.99 -23.12 -1.61
CA GLY A 272 4.18 -23.71 -0.99
C GLY A 272 5.47 -22.93 -1.28
N GLN A 273 5.36 -21.65 -1.64
CA GLN A 273 6.48 -20.78 -1.98
C GLN A 273 6.81 -19.84 -0.80
N THR A 274 7.16 -20.42 0.33
CA THR A 274 7.55 -19.65 1.55
C THR A 274 8.98 -19.13 1.49
N ASP A 275 9.84 -19.77 0.69
CA ASP A 275 11.29 -19.58 0.74
C ASP A 275 11.82 -18.50 -0.24
N PHE A 276 10.99 -17.55 -0.71
CA PHE A 276 11.44 -16.58 -1.72
C PHE A 276 11.46 -15.12 -1.27
N LEU A 277 12.61 -14.51 -1.59
CA LEU A 277 13.15 -13.23 -1.19
C LEU A 277 12.49 -12.07 -1.93
N GLY A 278 12.54 -10.89 -1.32
CA GLY A 278 11.91 -9.71 -1.86
C GLY A 278 12.38 -9.40 -3.29
N GLU A 279 11.47 -8.78 -4.04
CA GLU A 279 11.66 -8.44 -5.44
C GLU A 279 11.72 -6.93 -5.62
N LEU A 280 12.48 -6.48 -6.61
CA LEU A 280 12.38 -5.11 -7.10
C LEU A 280 11.32 -5.06 -8.18
N ARG A 281 10.22 -4.38 -7.88
CA ARG A 281 9.07 -4.26 -8.76
C ARG A 281 8.77 -2.79 -9.02
N ARG A 282 8.30 -2.48 -10.22
CA ARG A 282 7.71 -1.17 -10.48
C ARG A 282 6.29 -1.17 -9.93
N LEU A 283 6.02 -0.29 -8.98
CA LEU A 283 4.69 -0.07 -8.41
C LEU A 283 4.31 1.40 -8.52
N THR A 284 3.01 1.66 -8.42
CA THR A 284 2.46 2.99 -8.15
C THR A 284 2.00 3.02 -6.70
N ILE A 285 2.66 3.84 -5.89
CA ILE A 285 2.46 3.95 -4.45
C ILE A 285 1.52 5.11 -4.16
N LEU A 286 0.49 4.85 -3.35
CA LEU A 286 -0.43 5.85 -2.83
C LEU A 286 -0.18 5.97 -1.32
N PHE A 287 0.24 7.15 -0.88
CA PHE A 287 0.34 7.49 0.54
C PHE A 287 -0.78 8.45 0.88
N VAL A 288 -1.67 8.06 1.79
CA VAL A 288 -2.89 8.80 2.11
C VAL A 288 -2.85 9.21 3.57
N ASN A 289 -2.99 10.50 3.85
CA ASN A 289 -3.17 11.01 5.21
C ASN A 289 -4.65 11.26 5.50
N LEU A 290 -5.08 10.87 6.70
CA LEU A 290 -6.45 10.90 7.18
C LEU A 290 -6.53 11.77 8.46
N PRO A 291 -6.36 13.11 8.34
CA PRO A 291 -6.24 14.01 9.49
C PRO A 291 -7.50 14.04 10.38
N ASP A 292 -8.67 13.73 9.82
CA ASP A 292 -9.94 13.74 10.54
C ASP A 292 -10.24 12.39 11.24
N LEU A 293 -9.39 11.37 11.03
CA LEU A 293 -9.43 10.14 11.82
C LEU A 293 -8.43 10.23 12.97
N ARG A 294 -8.93 10.08 14.19
CA ARG A 294 -8.20 10.22 15.44
C ARG A 294 -8.45 8.99 16.32
N HIS A 295 -7.67 8.86 17.39
CA HIS A 295 -7.81 7.77 18.36
C HIS A 295 -9.17 7.76 19.08
N ASP A 296 -9.84 8.92 19.14
CA ASP A 296 -11.17 9.14 19.73
C ASP A 296 -12.31 9.11 18.70
N THR A 297 -12.02 8.89 17.42
CA THR A 297 -13.06 8.76 16.39
C THR A 297 -13.96 7.56 16.70
N PRO A 298 -15.31 7.72 16.65
CA PRO A 298 -16.23 6.61 16.82
C PRO A 298 -15.92 5.47 15.85
N LEU A 299 -15.87 4.24 16.36
CA LEU A 299 -15.53 3.04 15.58
C LEU A 299 -16.37 2.89 14.31
N GLY A 300 -17.66 3.23 14.39
CA GLY A 300 -18.57 3.17 13.24
C GLY A 300 -18.18 4.13 12.11
N ASP A 301 -17.67 5.32 12.44
CA ASP A 301 -17.26 6.31 11.45
C ASP A 301 -15.89 5.96 10.86
N ALA A 302 -14.93 5.55 11.69
CA ALA A 302 -13.64 5.01 11.23
C ALA A 302 -13.85 3.83 10.26
N GLN A 303 -14.80 2.94 10.57
CA GLN A 303 -15.16 1.82 9.71
C GLN A 303 -15.76 2.26 8.37
N LYS A 304 -16.64 3.27 8.35
CA LYS A 304 -17.23 3.79 7.11
C LYS A 304 -16.14 4.35 6.20
N SER A 305 -15.26 5.20 6.74
CA SER A 305 -14.14 5.79 6.03
C SER A 305 -13.22 4.73 5.44
N PHE A 306 -12.85 3.74 6.24
CA PHE A 306 -11.93 2.70 5.80
C PHE A 306 -12.54 1.79 4.74
N ARG A 307 -13.83 1.44 4.87
CA ARG A 307 -14.54 0.69 3.82
C ARG A 307 -14.66 1.48 2.53
N ALA A 308 -14.90 2.79 2.60
CA ALA A 308 -14.94 3.66 1.43
C ALA A 308 -13.58 3.66 0.71
N LEU A 309 -12.47 3.79 1.45
CA LEU A 309 -11.11 3.69 0.92
C LEU A 309 -10.84 2.33 0.27
N GLN A 310 -11.18 1.22 0.95
CA GLN A 310 -10.97 -0.12 0.39
C GLN A 310 -11.76 -0.34 -0.90
N LYS A 311 -13.01 0.13 -0.97
CA LYS A 311 -13.84 0.03 -2.17
C LYS A 311 -13.26 0.86 -3.31
N ALA A 312 -12.96 2.13 -3.04
CA ALA A 312 -12.43 3.07 -4.04
C ALA A 312 -11.04 2.68 -4.56
N LEU A 313 -10.23 1.99 -3.74
CA LEU A 313 -8.92 1.48 -4.14
C LEU A 313 -9.03 0.18 -4.95
N PHE A 314 -9.88 -0.76 -4.53
CA PHE A 314 -9.96 -2.08 -5.16
C PHE A 314 -10.82 -2.09 -6.41
N PHE A 315 -11.97 -1.41 -6.40
CA PHE A 315 -12.88 -1.39 -7.54
C PHE A 315 -12.95 0.03 -8.13
N PRO A 316 -12.64 0.22 -9.42
CA PRO A 316 -12.26 -0.78 -10.45
C PRO A 316 -10.74 -1.01 -10.60
N TRP A 317 -9.90 -0.42 -9.74
CA TRP A 317 -8.45 -0.29 -10.02
C TRP A 317 -7.57 -1.47 -9.59
N GLU A 318 -8.13 -2.41 -8.82
CA GLU A 318 -7.44 -3.57 -8.25
C GLU A 318 -6.22 -3.23 -7.38
N GLY A 319 -6.23 -2.06 -6.75
CA GLY A 319 -5.23 -1.66 -5.78
C GLY A 319 -5.34 -2.44 -4.45
N SER A 320 -4.22 -2.53 -3.73
CA SER A 320 -4.17 -3.23 -2.44
C SER A 320 -3.67 -2.33 -1.33
N VAL A 321 -4.33 -2.40 -0.17
CA VAL A 321 -3.81 -1.79 1.06
C VAL A 321 -2.62 -2.62 1.53
N ASN A 322 -1.46 -1.98 1.62
CA ASN A 322 -0.28 -2.59 2.20
C ASN A 322 -0.27 -2.42 3.73
N LYS A 323 -0.58 -1.20 4.22
CA LYS A 323 -0.47 -0.91 5.65
C LYS A 323 -1.32 0.29 6.07
N LEU A 324 -1.91 0.22 7.26
CA LEU A 324 -2.44 1.35 8.01
C LEU A 324 -1.51 1.69 9.18
N SER A 325 -1.04 2.92 9.30
CA SER A 325 -0.12 3.34 10.37
C SER A 325 -0.70 4.51 11.15
N VAL A 326 -0.31 4.60 12.42
CA VAL A 326 -0.59 5.75 13.28
C VAL A 326 0.76 6.25 13.78
N ASP A 327 1.09 7.49 13.46
CA ASP A 327 2.34 8.13 13.83
C ASP A 327 2.10 9.55 14.38
N ASP A 328 3.16 10.32 14.55
CA ASP A 328 3.14 11.71 15.02
C ASP A 328 2.40 12.66 14.07
N LYS A 329 2.17 12.26 12.82
CA LYS A 329 1.49 13.03 11.78
C LYS A 329 0.03 12.62 11.62
N GLY A 330 -0.42 11.60 12.38
CA GLY A 330 -1.79 11.12 12.39
C GLY A 330 -1.92 9.73 11.77
N ILE A 331 -3.10 9.45 11.20
CA ILE A 331 -3.41 8.16 10.60
C ILE A 331 -3.05 8.20 9.11
N SER A 332 -2.19 7.30 8.69
CA SER A 332 -1.79 7.17 7.29
C SER A 332 -2.04 5.78 6.73
N LEU A 333 -2.44 5.73 5.46
CA LEU A 333 -2.64 4.50 4.70
C LEU A 333 -1.62 4.45 3.57
N VAL A 334 -0.91 3.33 3.47
CA VAL A 334 -0.05 2.99 2.34
C VAL A 334 -0.77 1.95 1.49
N ALA A 335 -1.03 2.30 0.25
CA ALA A 335 -1.60 1.44 -0.77
C ALA A 335 -0.67 1.37 -1.99
N ALA A 336 -0.82 0.32 -2.78
CA ALA A 336 -0.06 0.17 -4.01
C ALA A 336 -0.86 -0.54 -5.10
N LEU A 337 -0.56 -0.15 -6.35
CA LEU A 337 -0.98 -0.83 -7.57
C LEU A 337 0.22 -1.49 -8.23
N GLY A 338 -0.02 -2.62 -8.89
CA GLY A 338 1.02 -3.47 -9.47
C GLY A 338 1.46 -4.64 -8.59
N LEU A 339 0.89 -4.76 -7.39
CA LEU A 339 1.17 -5.88 -6.48
C LEU A 339 0.52 -7.17 -7.00
N PRO A 340 1.23 -8.32 -6.96
CA PRO A 340 0.61 -9.60 -7.31
C PRO A 340 -0.67 -9.85 -6.47
N PRO A 341 -1.75 -10.36 -7.08
CA PRO A 341 -1.87 -10.82 -8.46
C PRO A 341 -2.25 -9.74 -9.49
N PHE A 342 -2.46 -8.50 -9.07
CA PHE A 342 -3.05 -7.41 -9.84
C PHE A 342 -1.96 -6.48 -10.38
N ALA A 343 -1.21 -6.98 -11.36
CA ALA A 343 -0.16 -6.23 -12.03
C ALA A 343 -0.55 -5.91 -13.47
N HIS A 344 -0.49 -4.62 -13.82
CA HIS A 344 -0.93 -4.12 -15.11
C HIS A 344 0.13 -3.21 -15.75
N GLU A 345 0.03 -3.00 -17.05
CA GLU A 345 0.94 -2.08 -17.74
C GLU A 345 0.62 -0.60 -17.41
N ASP A 346 -0.65 -0.32 -17.11
CA ASP A 346 -1.24 1.00 -16.85
C ASP A 346 -1.38 1.32 -15.35
N ASP A 347 -0.69 0.61 -14.45
CA ASP A 347 -0.79 0.80 -12.99
C ASP A 347 -0.56 2.26 -12.54
N ALA A 348 0.20 3.05 -13.31
CA ALA A 348 0.38 4.49 -13.07
C ALA A 348 -0.93 5.28 -13.25
N ALA A 349 -1.66 5.02 -14.33
CA ALA A 349 -2.95 5.65 -14.60
C ALA A 349 -3.99 5.18 -13.58
N ARG A 350 -4.07 3.86 -13.38
CA ARG A 350 -4.95 3.25 -12.36
C ARG A 350 -4.68 3.82 -10.98
N GLY A 351 -3.43 4.08 -10.62
CA GLY A 351 -3.05 4.61 -9.32
C GLY A 351 -3.45 6.08 -9.12
N ALA A 352 -3.28 6.91 -10.16
CA ALA A 352 -3.77 8.29 -10.13
C ALA A 352 -5.32 8.33 -10.07
N GLN A 353 -6.00 7.45 -10.80
CA GLN A 353 -7.46 7.35 -10.78
C GLN A 353 -8.00 6.78 -9.46
N ALA A 354 -7.33 5.79 -8.88
CA ALA A 354 -7.63 5.29 -7.54
C ALA A 354 -7.48 6.39 -6.48
N ALA A 355 -6.43 7.21 -6.58
CA ALA A 355 -6.27 8.35 -5.68
C ALA A 355 -7.43 9.35 -5.80
N MET A 356 -7.87 9.67 -7.02
CA MET A 356 -9.05 10.53 -7.24
C MET A 356 -10.33 9.91 -6.65
N ALA A 357 -10.56 8.61 -6.86
CA ALA A 357 -11.72 7.90 -6.33
C ALA A 357 -11.71 7.87 -4.79
N MET A 358 -10.55 7.63 -4.17
CA MET A 358 -10.40 7.62 -2.71
C MET A 358 -10.63 9.02 -2.12
N HIS A 359 -10.11 10.06 -2.77
CA HIS A 359 -10.30 11.45 -2.35
C HIS A 359 -11.77 11.87 -2.43
N ALA A 360 -12.46 11.54 -3.54
CA ALA A 360 -13.89 11.78 -3.71
C ALA A 360 -14.73 11.02 -2.66
N ALA A 361 -14.45 9.74 -2.45
CA ALA A 361 -15.20 8.90 -1.50
C ALA A 361 -15.07 9.39 -0.05
N LEU A 362 -13.91 9.91 0.36
CA LEU A 362 -13.76 10.55 1.67
C LEU A 362 -14.43 11.92 1.74
N SER A 363 -14.35 12.71 0.67
CA SER A 363 -15.01 14.02 0.59
C SER A 363 -16.54 13.90 0.69
N GLU A 364 -17.15 12.85 0.11
CA GLU A 364 -18.57 12.53 0.26
C GLU A 364 -18.97 12.22 1.71
N LEU A 365 -18.02 11.70 2.51
CA LEU A 365 -18.19 11.48 3.95
C LEU A 365 -17.88 12.73 4.79
N GLY A 366 -17.57 13.86 4.15
CA GLY A 366 -17.18 15.11 4.81
C GLY A 366 -15.78 15.06 5.43
N GLN A 367 -14.92 14.16 4.97
CA GLN A 367 -13.57 13.96 5.51
C GLN A 367 -12.50 14.47 4.56
N ARG A 368 -11.52 15.16 5.13
CA ARG A 368 -10.35 15.64 4.39
C ARG A 368 -9.33 14.52 4.29
N CYS A 369 -8.63 14.47 3.15
CA CYS A 369 -7.45 13.65 2.99
C CYS A 369 -6.44 14.34 2.09
N SER A 370 -5.17 13.95 2.24
CA SER A 370 -4.08 14.36 1.33
C SER A 370 -3.45 13.11 0.76
N ILE A 371 -3.22 13.07 -0.55
CA ILE A 371 -2.70 11.87 -1.22
C ILE A 371 -1.44 12.21 -2.01
N GLY A 372 -0.38 11.45 -1.78
CA GLY A 372 0.83 11.48 -2.60
C GLY A 372 0.91 10.23 -3.45
N VAL A 373 1.15 10.40 -4.75
CA VAL A 373 1.25 9.31 -5.73
C VAL A 373 2.63 9.34 -6.35
N ALA A 374 3.35 8.23 -6.28
CA ALA A 374 4.66 8.10 -6.92
C ALA A 374 4.81 6.74 -7.60
N THR A 375 5.39 6.74 -8.81
CA THR A 375 5.58 5.53 -9.61
C THR A 375 7.05 5.22 -9.80
N GLY A 376 7.46 3.99 -9.53
CA GLY A 376 8.82 3.54 -9.85
C GLY A 376 9.20 2.22 -9.21
N ARG A 377 10.48 1.86 -9.33
CA ARG A 377 11.02 0.62 -8.76
C ARG A 377 11.13 0.72 -7.25
N VAL A 378 10.55 -0.25 -6.56
CA VAL A 378 10.54 -0.39 -5.10
C VAL A 378 10.83 -1.83 -4.73
N TYR A 379 11.41 -2.02 -3.55
CA TYR A 379 11.56 -3.33 -2.94
C TYR A 379 10.22 -3.78 -2.36
N CYS A 380 9.89 -5.06 -2.55
CA CYS A 380 8.68 -5.70 -2.06
C CYS A 380 9.03 -7.07 -1.49
N GLY A 381 8.80 -7.31 -0.21
CA GLY A 381 9.13 -8.61 0.39
C GLY A 381 8.70 -8.76 1.84
N SER A 382 8.76 -9.99 2.34
CA SER A 382 8.60 -10.26 3.76
C SER A 382 9.88 -9.87 4.50
N VAL A 383 9.74 -9.09 5.57
CA VAL A 383 10.80 -8.73 6.51
C VAL A 383 10.52 -9.34 7.88
N GLY A 384 11.56 -9.77 8.59
CA GLY A 384 11.47 -10.33 9.94
C GLY A 384 12.02 -11.75 10.08
N GLY A 385 11.75 -12.39 11.21
CA GLY A 385 12.24 -13.72 11.57
C GLY A 385 11.12 -14.74 11.78
N ASP A 386 11.44 -15.90 12.36
CA ASP A 386 10.44 -16.93 12.65
C ASP A 386 9.36 -16.46 13.65
N GLU A 387 9.73 -15.57 14.57
CA GLU A 387 8.83 -14.99 15.59
C GLU A 387 7.78 -14.05 14.97
N ARG A 388 8.17 -13.26 13.98
CA ARG A 388 7.32 -12.23 13.38
C ARG A 388 7.84 -11.83 12.00
N GLN A 389 6.94 -11.78 11.01
CA GLN A 389 7.21 -11.34 9.64
C GLN A 389 6.16 -10.35 9.13
N GLU A 390 6.51 -9.34 8.35
CA GLU A 390 5.51 -8.49 7.69
C GLU A 390 5.88 -8.29 6.23
N TYR A 391 4.89 -8.28 5.35
CA TYR A 391 5.13 -7.89 3.96
C TYR A 391 5.23 -6.37 3.89
N THR A 392 6.33 -5.89 3.33
CA THR A 392 6.64 -4.47 3.29
C THR A 392 7.04 -4.03 1.90
N ILE A 393 6.85 -2.73 1.65
CA ILE A 393 7.27 -2.04 0.43
C ILE A 393 8.21 -0.93 0.87
N MET A 394 9.40 -0.88 0.28
CA MET A 394 10.46 0.06 0.66
C MET A 394 11.13 0.67 -0.56
N GLY A 395 11.64 1.89 -0.40
CA GLY A 395 12.48 2.58 -1.37
C GLY A 395 12.11 4.04 -1.57
N ASP A 396 12.95 4.75 -2.34
CA ASP A 396 12.83 6.19 -2.58
C ASP A 396 11.43 6.62 -3.06
N ARG A 397 10.75 5.79 -3.86
CA ARG A 397 9.39 6.12 -4.35
C ARG A 397 8.33 6.04 -3.26
N VAL A 398 8.46 5.15 -2.28
CA VAL A 398 7.56 5.13 -1.10
C VAL A 398 7.76 6.40 -0.28
N ASN A 399 9.03 6.77 -0.05
CA ASN A 399 9.39 7.99 0.67
C ASN A 399 8.92 9.25 -0.06
N LEU A 400 9.06 9.30 -1.39
CA LEU A 400 8.55 10.38 -2.22
C LEU A 400 7.03 10.51 -2.12
N ALA A 401 6.28 9.40 -2.22
CA ALA A 401 4.83 9.43 -2.05
C ALA A 401 4.42 9.98 -0.66
N ALA A 402 5.12 9.58 0.40
CA ALA A 402 4.89 10.12 1.75
C ALA A 402 5.13 11.64 1.83
N ARG A 403 6.18 12.13 1.15
CA ARG A 403 6.54 13.55 1.10
C ARG A 403 5.55 14.37 0.26
N LEU A 404 5.11 13.83 -0.87
CA LEU A 404 4.06 14.45 -1.70
C LEU A 404 2.77 14.58 -0.89
N MET A 405 2.36 13.53 -0.19
CA MET A 405 1.21 13.54 0.71
C MET A 405 1.31 14.64 1.77
N GLN A 406 2.47 14.83 2.39
CA GLN A 406 2.68 15.84 3.43
C GLN A 406 2.56 17.28 2.90
N ASN A 407 2.80 17.48 1.60
CA ASN A 407 2.72 18.79 0.94
C ASN A 407 1.45 18.96 0.11
N ALA A 408 0.58 17.95 0.06
CA ALA A 408 -0.62 17.97 -0.75
C ALA A 408 -1.70 18.89 -0.19
N ASP A 409 -1.72 19.13 1.13
CA ASP A 409 -2.64 20.06 1.82
C ASP A 409 -4.11 19.92 1.36
N GLY A 410 -4.66 18.71 1.50
CA GLY A 410 -6.03 18.40 1.10
C GLY A 410 -6.22 18.00 -0.37
N TYR A 411 -5.16 18.03 -1.18
CA TYR A 411 -5.18 17.63 -2.60
C TYR A 411 -4.47 16.29 -2.86
N ILE A 412 -4.39 15.95 -4.14
CA ILE A 412 -3.60 14.83 -4.65
C ILE A 412 -2.38 15.41 -5.38
N LEU A 413 -1.18 14.93 -5.05
CA LEU A 413 0.06 15.28 -5.75
C LEU A 413 0.72 14.04 -6.34
N CYS A 414 1.04 14.10 -7.64
CA CYS A 414 1.72 13.05 -8.39
C CYS A 414 3.16 13.50 -8.75
N ASP A 415 4.09 12.54 -8.77
CA ASP A 415 5.44 12.76 -9.33
C ASP A 415 5.45 12.71 -10.87
N GLN A 416 6.51 13.27 -11.47
CA GLN A 416 6.72 13.25 -12.92
C GLN A 416 6.63 11.84 -13.51
N ALA A 417 7.22 10.84 -12.85
CA ALA A 417 7.23 9.46 -13.35
C ALA A 417 5.84 8.84 -13.44
N THR A 418 4.90 9.26 -12.58
CA THR A 418 3.49 8.88 -12.69
C THR A 418 2.85 9.56 -13.90
N VAL A 419 3.10 10.86 -14.10
CA VAL A 419 2.57 11.62 -15.24
C VAL A 419 3.06 11.05 -16.57
N ASP A 420 4.37 10.87 -16.76
CA ASP A 420 4.95 10.33 -18.00
C ASP A 420 4.35 8.97 -18.42
N ARG A 421 3.85 8.21 -17.44
CA ARG A 421 3.29 6.87 -17.63
C ARG A 421 1.76 6.83 -17.68
N SER A 422 1.11 7.97 -17.52
CA SER A 422 -0.36 8.04 -17.45
C SER A 422 -0.98 9.23 -18.17
N GLU A 423 -0.19 10.17 -18.69
CA GLU A 423 -0.67 11.39 -19.36
C GLU A 423 -1.48 11.14 -20.65
N THR A 424 -1.46 9.91 -21.16
CA THR A 424 -2.31 9.47 -22.26
C THR A 424 -3.75 9.18 -21.80
N ILE A 425 -3.97 8.92 -20.51
CA ILE A 425 -5.25 8.52 -19.91
C ILE A 425 -5.73 9.56 -18.89
N VAL A 426 -4.82 10.17 -18.13
CA VAL A 426 -5.10 11.09 -17.02
C VAL A 426 -4.66 12.50 -17.41
N GLN A 427 -5.55 13.48 -17.18
CA GLN A 427 -5.23 14.90 -17.32
C GLN A 427 -4.59 15.41 -16.04
N TYR A 428 -3.53 16.21 -16.16
CA TYR A 428 -2.80 16.81 -15.05
C TYR A 428 -2.77 18.33 -15.14
N SER A 429 -2.61 19.00 -14.01
CA SER A 429 -2.30 20.44 -13.94
C SER A 429 -0.92 20.76 -14.53
N GLU A 430 -0.65 22.04 -14.76
CA GLU A 430 0.72 22.53 -14.94
C GLU A 430 1.62 22.14 -13.75
N PRO A 431 2.93 21.91 -13.99
CA PRO A 431 3.86 21.50 -12.94
C PRO A 431 4.06 22.62 -11.91
N GLN A 432 3.98 22.25 -10.63
CA GLN A 432 4.41 23.09 -9.52
C GLN A 432 5.78 22.59 -9.02
N MET A 433 6.73 23.50 -8.77
CA MET A 433 8.03 23.11 -8.20
C MET A 433 7.92 22.99 -6.68
N LEU A 434 8.17 21.80 -6.16
CA LEU A 434 8.13 21.51 -4.72
C LEU A 434 9.53 21.19 -4.20
N SER A 435 9.96 21.91 -3.16
CA SER A 435 11.17 21.58 -2.41
C SER A 435 10.85 20.50 -1.39
N VAL A 436 11.54 19.36 -1.48
CA VAL A 436 11.27 18.19 -0.67
C VAL A 436 12.48 17.85 0.20
N LYS A 437 12.27 17.61 1.49
CA LYS A 437 13.35 17.23 2.44
C LYS A 437 14.16 16.06 1.89
N GLY A 438 15.48 16.18 1.86
CA GLY A 438 16.39 15.13 1.37
C GLY A 438 16.55 15.05 -0.14
N LYS A 439 15.98 15.98 -0.92
CA LYS A 439 16.31 16.18 -2.33
C LYS A 439 16.96 17.56 -2.49
N SER A 440 18.05 17.62 -3.25
CA SER A 440 18.85 18.84 -3.42
C SER A 440 18.21 19.86 -4.37
N LEU A 441 17.38 19.41 -5.30
CA LEU A 441 16.68 20.25 -6.27
C LEU A 441 15.17 20.13 -6.06
N PRO A 442 14.41 21.24 -6.22
CA PRO A 442 12.96 21.17 -6.27
C PRO A 442 12.50 20.27 -7.42
N LEU A 443 11.45 19.50 -7.18
CA LEU A 443 10.90 18.54 -8.14
C LEU A 443 9.56 19.05 -8.69
N PRO A 444 9.26 18.84 -9.98
CA PRO A 444 7.94 19.12 -10.52
C PRO A 444 6.91 18.13 -9.95
N VAL A 445 5.79 18.65 -9.48
CA VAL A 445 4.65 17.90 -8.96
C VAL A 445 3.37 18.34 -9.66
N PHE A 446 2.43 17.42 -9.79
CA PHE A 446 1.24 17.58 -10.63
C PHE A 446 -0.02 17.20 -9.88
N ARG A 447 -1.14 17.86 -10.19
CA ARG A 447 -2.46 17.47 -9.67
C ARG A 447 -3.23 16.73 -10.75
N PRO A 448 -3.75 15.51 -10.52
CA PRO A 448 -4.66 14.87 -11.45
C PRO A 448 -5.99 15.63 -11.47
N GLN A 449 -6.48 15.96 -12.67
CA GLN A 449 -7.68 16.78 -12.88
C GLN A 449 -8.86 15.98 -13.44
N GLY A 450 -8.64 14.73 -13.85
CA GLY A 450 -9.67 13.86 -14.39
C GLY A 450 -9.14 12.96 -15.50
N HIS A 451 -10.06 12.40 -16.28
CA HIS A 451 -9.71 11.64 -17.47
C HIS A 451 -9.36 12.61 -18.60
N LYS A 452 -8.28 12.32 -19.30
CA LYS A 452 -8.04 12.96 -20.59
C LYS A 452 -9.10 12.39 -21.52
N ALA A 453 -10.00 13.25 -22.02
CA ALA A 453 -10.83 12.86 -23.16
C ALA A 453 -9.86 12.32 -24.21
N ARG A 454 -10.13 11.13 -24.75
CA ARG A 454 -9.35 10.60 -25.87
C ARG A 454 -9.39 11.71 -26.91
N ALA A 455 -8.28 12.44 -27.06
CA ALA A 455 -8.14 13.33 -28.18
C ALA A 455 -8.34 12.43 -29.39
N ASP A 456 -9.20 12.82 -30.33
CA ASP A 456 -9.12 12.27 -31.68
C ASP A 456 -7.63 12.29 -32.02
N PRO A 457 -6.98 11.14 -32.18
CA PRO A 457 -5.56 11.13 -32.40
C PRO A 457 -5.37 11.95 -33.66
N GLU A 458 -4.70 13.11 -33.57
CA GLU A 458 -4.11 13.71 -34.75
C GLU A 458 -3.31 12.58 -35.39
N ARG A 459 -3.86 12.05 -36.49
CA ARG A 459 -3.49 10.78 -37.10
C ARG A 459 -2.04 10.88 -37.55
N SER A 460 -1.12 10.51 -36.66
CA SER A 460 0.28 10.38 -37.01
C SER A 460 0.41 9.16 -37.92
N VAL A 461 0.55 9.43 -39.22
CA VAL A 461 0.78 8.44 -40.25
C VAL A 461 2.22 7.95 -40.13
N ASP A 462 2.48 7.15 -39.11
CA ASP A 462 3.78 6.52 -38.90
C ASP A 462 3.83 5.21 -39.71
N ILE A 463 4.95 4.97 -40.38
CA ILE A 463 5.14 3.85 -41.31
C ILE A 463 5.00 2.51 -40.58
N MET A 464 4.09 1.64 -41.03
CA MET A 464 3.98 0.26 -40.58
C MET A 464 5.08 -0.61 -41.21
N ILE A 465 5.94 -1.18 -40.38
CA ILE A 465 7.03 -2.06 -40.82
C ILE A 465 6.53 -3.52 -40.80
N ASP A 466 6.71 -4.23 -41.92
CA ASP A 466 6.50 -5.69 -42.06
C ASP A 466 5.07 -6.22 -41.78
N ARG A 467 4.05 -5.46 -42.20
CA ARG A 467 2.62 -5.83 -42.05
C ARG A 467 1.79 -5.66 -43.34
N VAL A 468 2.47 -5.77 -44.48
CA VAL A 468 1.88 -5.53 -45.81
C VAL A 468 0.77 -6.55 -46.11
N HIS A 469 0.93 -7.79 -45.65
CA HIS A 469 -0.05 -8.85 -45.91
C HIS A 469 -1.36 -8.60 -45.16
N GLU A 470 -1.30 -8.34 -43.85
CA GLU A 470 -2.48 -8.09 -43.03
C GLU A 470 -3.20 -6.80 -43.42
N ALA A 471 -2.45 -5.74 -43.74
CA ALA A 471 -3.03 -4.50 -44.28
C ALA A 471 -3.79 -4.78 -45.58
N GLY A 472 -3.23 -5.59 -46.49
CA GLY A 472 -3.88 -5.99 -47.74
C GLY A 472 -5.21 -6.72 -47.53
N ILE A 473 -5.31 -7.57 -46.49
CA ILE A 473 -6.58 -8.25 -46.14
C ILE A 473 -7.65 -7.24 -45.73
N LEU A 474 -7.28 -6.26 -44.90
CA LEU A 474 -8.21 -5.23 -44.42
C LEU A 474 -8.68 -4.33 -45.56
N THR A 475 -7.77 -3.87 -46.43
CA THR A 475 -8.11 -3.06 -47.61
C THR A 475 -9.05 -3.79 -48.56
N ALA A 476 -8.74 -5.05 -48.91
CA ALA A 476 -9.58 -5.84 -49.81
C ALA A 476 -11.00 -6.11 -49.25
N ALA A 477 -11.16 -6.11 -47.91
CA ALA A 477 -12.47 -6.24 -47.30
C ALA A 477 -13.32 -4.98 -47.42
N VAL A 478 -12.71 -3.80 -47.39
CA VAL A 478 -13.39 -2.51 -47.58
C VAL A 478 -13.77 -2.34 -49.04
N GLU A 479 -12.86 -2.65 -49.97
CA GLU A 479 -13.15 -2.63 -51.40
C GLU A 479 -14.36 -3.54 -51.71
N ALA A 480 -14.39 -4.75 -51.16
CA ALA A 480 -15.53 -5.66 -51.31
C ALA A 480 -16.84 -5.10 -50.69
N LEU A 481 -16.75 -4.40 -49.56
CA LEU A 481 -17.90 -3.75 -48.93
C LEU A 481 -18.46 -2.62 -49.81
N VAL A 482 -17.58 -1.77 -50.36
CA VAL A 482 -17.95 -0.61 -51.19
C VAL A 482 -18.47 -1.05 -52.56
N GLU A 483 -17.81 -2.01 -53.21
CA GLU A 483 -18.13 -2.40 -54.59
C GLU A 483 -19.28 -3.41 -54.70
N SER A 484 -19.44 -4.29 -53.71
CA SER A 484 -20.33 -5.46 -53.82
C SER A 484 -21.31 -5.65 -52.66
N ASP A 485 -21.38 -4.69 -51.72
CA ASP A 485 -22.17 -4.78 -50.47
C ASP A 485 -21.91 -6.08 -49.69
N SER A 486 -20.70 -6.64 -49.85
CA SER A 486 -20.30 -7.90 -49.23
C SER A 486 -19.91 -7.66 -47.77
N ARG A 487 -20.72 -8.15 -46.85
CA ARG A 487 -20.45 -8.08 -45.40
C ARG A 487 -19.38 -9.10 -45.00
N ARG A 488 -18.30 -8.63 -44.38
CA ARG A 488 -17.20 -9.49 -43.88
C ARG A 488 -16.96 -9.25 -42.40
N CYS A 489 -16.61 -10.31 -41.68
CA CYS A 489 -16.11 -10.24 -40.32
C CYS A 489 -14.64 -10.65 -40.34
N ILE A 490 -13.78 -9.82 -39.76
CA ILE A 490 -12.34 -10.05 -39.67
C ILE A 490 -11.97 -10.18 -38.20
N TYR A 491 -11.24 -11.25 -37.88
CA TYR A 491 -10.72 -11.50 -36.55
C TYR A 491 -9.20 -11.36 -36.56
N ILE A 492 -8.67 -10.51 -35.68
CA ILE A 492 -7.22 -10.26 -35.55
C ILE A 492 -6.77 -10.82 -34.20
N GLU A 493 -5.98 -11.89 -34.24
CA GLU A 493 -5.44 -12.56 -33.07
C GLU A 493 -3.92 -12.44 -33.02
N GLY A 494 -3.35 -12.47 -31.81
CA GLY A 494 -1.91 -12.47 -31.60
C GLY A 494 -1.54 -12.12 -30.17
N GLU A 495 -0.27 -12.29 -29.81
CA GLU A 495 0.23 -12.01 -28.47
C GLU A 495 0.05 -10.53 -28.07
N ALA A 496 -0.02 -10.25 -26.77
CA ALA A 496 -0.05 -8.88 -26.26
C ALA A 496 1.22 -8.11 -26.71
N GLY A 497 1.07 -6.85 -27.08
CA GLY A 497 2.18 -6.02 -27.54
C GLY A 497 2.64 -6.23 -29.00
N VAL A 498 2.11 -7.23 -29.73
CA VAL A 498 2.52 -7.53 -31.13
C VAL A 498 2.09 -6.47 -32.18
N GLY A 499 1.39 -5.41 -31.74
CA GLY A 499 0.97 -4.29 -32.60
C GLY A 499 -0.44 -4.39 -33.19
N LYS A 500 -1.33 -5.25 -32.66
CA LYS A 500 -2.71 -5.41 -33.16
C LYS A 500 -3.49 -4.10 -33.19
N SER A 501 -3.51 -3.35 -32.08
CA SER A 501 -4.22 -2.07 -31.99
C SER A 501 -3.67 -1.07 -33.01
N ARG A 502 -2.34 -1.04 -33.19
CA ARG A 502 -1.66 -0.17 -34.14
C ARG A 502 -2.00 -0.51 -35.60
N LEU A 503 -2.15 -1.80 -35.95
CA LEU A 503 -2.64 -2.22 -37.27
C LEU A 503 -4.06 -1.72 -37.53
N VAL A 504 -4.95 -1.82 -36.54
CA VAL A 504 -6.34 -1.34 -36.65
C VAL A 504 -6.38 0.19 -36.77
N GLU A 505 -5.61 0.91 -35.97
CA GLU A 505 -5.50 2.38 -36.03
C GLU A 505 -4.94 2.86 -37.38
N HIS A 506 -3.90 2.20 -37.89
CA HIS A 506 -3.32 2.52 -39.21
C HIS A 506 -4.34 2.28 -40.33
N PHE A 507 -5.07 1.16 -40.27
CA PHE A 507 -6.14 0.87 -41.21
C PHE A 507 -7.28 1.89 -41.12
N ALA A 508 -7.73 2.23 -39.91
CA ALA A 508 -8.77 3.24 -39.68
C ALA A 508 -8.39 4.61 -40.25
N ALA A 509 -7.11 5.02 -40.13
CA ALA A 509 -6.61 6.24 -40.74
C ALA A 509 -6.62 6.19 -42.28
N ALA A 510 -6.36 5.03 -42.87
CA ALA A 510 -6.40 4.85 -44.33
C ALA A 510 -7.82 4.86 -44.91
N LEU A 511 -8.87 4.81 -44.08
CA LEU A 511 -10.27 4.81 -44.50
C LEU A 511 -10.88 6.20 -44.68
N ASP A 512 -10.19 7.28 -44.29
CA ASP A 512 -10.73 8.64 -44.39
C ASP A 512 -11.11 9.05 -45.81
N ASP A 513 -10.37 8.53 -46.79
CA ASP A 513 -10.57 8.83 -48.22
C ASP A 513 -11.58 7.88 -48.89
N GLN A 514 -12.21 6.96 -48.15
CA GLN A 514 -13.16 5.97 -48.66
C GLN A 514 -14.61 6.37 -48.36
N PRO A 515 -15.60 5.99 -49.20
CA PRO A 515 -17.02 6.25 -48.98
C PRO A 515 -17.64 5.29 -47.94
N ALA A 516 -16.94 5.04 -46.83
CA ALA A 516 -17.35 4.11 -45.77
C ALA A 516 -17.46 4.84 -44.43
N ARG A 517 -18.54 4.58 -43.70
CA ARG A 517 -18.70 5.09 -42.33
C ARG A 517 -17.98 4.17 -41.35
N LEU A 518 -16.96 4.70 -40.68
CA LEU A 518 -16.26 4.00 -39.61
C LEU A 518 -16.96 4.27 -38.27
N LEU A 519 -17.25 3.21 -37.52
CA LEU A 519 -17.76 3.28 -36.15
C LEU A 519 -16.85 2.44 -35.27
N GLU A 520 -16.26 3.06 -34.24
CA GLU A 520 -15.26 2.39 -33.41
C GLU A 520 -15.76 2.14 -31.99
N GLY A 521 -15.40 0.97 -31.48
CA GLY A 521 -15.63 0.55 -30.10
C GLY A 521 -14.39 -0.14 -29.59
N ALA A 522 -14.11 0.05 -28.30
CA ALA A 522 -12.98 -0.62 -27.65
C ALA A 522 -13.41 -1.13 -26.28
N GLY A 523 -12.99 -2.34 -25.96
CA GLY A 523 -13.02 -2.81 -24.58
C GLY A 523 -11.98 -2.07 -23.75
N ASP A 524 -12.29 -1.84 -22.48
CA ASP A 524 -11.35 -1.34 -21.50
C ASP A 524 -11.15 -2.42 -20.43
N ALA A 525 -9.90 -2.66 -20.04
CA ALA A 525 -9.56 -3.64 -19.03
C ALA A 525 -10.14 -3.28 -17.64
N ILE A 526 -10.46 -2.01 -17.42
CA ILE A 526 -11.10 -1.48 -16.21
C ILE A 526 -12.62 -1.72 -16.24
N GLU A 527 -13.23 -1.66 -17.43
CA GLU A 527 -14.68 -1.73 -17.63
C GLU A 527 -15.19 -3.13 -17.99
N GLN A 528 -14.43 -4.19 -17.63
CA GLN A 528 -14.78 -5.58 -17.94
C GLN A 528 -16.13 -6.01 -17.35
N SER A 529 -16.52 -5.44 -16.22
CA SER A 529 -17.82 -5.69 -15.57
C SER A 529 -18.97 -4.85 -16.13
N THR A 530 -18.67 -3.85 -16.96
CA THR A 530 -19.66 -2.94 -17.53
C THR A 530 -20.22 -3.55 -18.81
N SER A 531 -21.46 -4.04 -18.71
CA SER A 531 -22.13 -4.71 -19.83
C SER A 531 -22.19 -3.79 -21.05
N TYR A 532 -21.83 -4.33 -22.21
CA TYR A 532 -21.84 -3.63 -23.51
C TYR A 532 -20.95 -2.39 -23.60
N PHE A 533 -19.98 -2.20 -22.70
CA PHE A 533 -19.08 -1.03 -22.72
C PHE A 533 -18.43 -0.79 -24.09
N ALA A 534 -17.87 -1.84 -24.69
CA ALA A 534 -17.22 -1.75 -26.00
C ALA A 534 -18.17 -1.30 -27.12
N TRP A 535 -19.46 -1.58 -26.99
CA TRP A 535 -20.50 -1.20 -27.97
C TRP A 535 -21.06 0.20 -27.75
N GLN A 536 -20.84 0.80 -26.59
CA GLN A 536 -21.44 2.09 -26.25
C GLN A 536 -21.04 3.17 -27.25
N LYS A 537 -19.74 3.28 -27.58
CA LYS A 537 -19.25 4.26 -28.57
C LYS A 537 -19.80 4.00 -29.97
N VAL A 538 -19.83 2.75 -30.40
CA VAL A 538 -20.41 2.36 -31.70
C VAL A 538 -21.88 2.79 -31.79
N LEU A 539 -22.66 2.56 -30.73
CA LEU A 539 -24.07 2.95 -30.68
C LEU A 539 -24.24 4.46 -30.65
N LEU A 540 -23.46 5.19 -29.84
CA LEU A 540 -23.51 6.65 -29.82
C LEU A 540 -23.18 7.25 -31.19
N GLY A 541 -22.13 6.74 -31.84
CA GLY A 541 -21.78 7.11 -33.21
C GLY A 541 -22.92 6.83 -34.16
N LEU A 542 -23.49 5.62 -34.17
CA LEU A 542 -24.61 5.24 -35.04
C LEU A 542 -25.78 6.23 -34.97
N PHE A 543 -26.12 6.69 -33.77
CA PHE A 543 -27.19 7.66 -33.51
C PHE A 543 -26.76 9.14 -33.55
N GLY A 544 -25.48 9.46 -33.74
CA GLY A 544 -24.98 10.85 -33.77
C GLY A 544 -25.06 11.55 -32.40
N LEU A 545 -24.83 10.81 -31.31
CA LEU A 545 -24.99 11.27 -29.92
C LEU A 545 -23.65 11.42 -29.18
N GLU A 546 -22.55 11.60 -29.91
CA GLU A 546 -21.19 11.60 -29.37
C GLU A 546 -20.94 12.77 -28.39
N ASP A 547 -21.54 13.94 -28.65
CA ASP A 547 -21.38 15.15 -27.85
C ASP A 547 -22.45 15.33 -26.74
N GLU A 548 -23.51 14.53 -26.76
CA GLU A 548 -24.62 14.64 -25.80
C GLU A 548 -24.27 13.86 -24.52
N ASN A 549 -24.15 14.50 -23.36
CA ASN A 549 -23.74 13.84 -22.11
C ASN A 549 -24.92 13.49 -21.17
N SER A 550 -26.14 13.89 -21.53
CA SER A 550 -27.34 13.65 -20.71
C SER A 550 -28.04 12.34 -21.08
N ASN A 551 -28.07 11.37 -20.15
CA ASN A 551 -28.80 10.10 -20.34
C ASN A 551 -30.29 10.28 -20.72
N PRO A 552 -31.05 11.20 -20.08
CA PRO A 552 -32.42 11.50 -20.50
C PRO A 552 -32.52 12.02 -21.94
N ALA A 553 -31.58 12.85 -22.38
CA ALA A 553 -31.56 13.40 -23.73
C ALA A 553 -31.22 12.33 -24.78
N ARG A 554 -30.18 11.52 -24.51
CA ARG A 554 -29.80 10.36 -25.34
C ARG A 554 -30.97 9.39 -25.53
N ARG A 555 -31.65 9.04 -24.43
CA ARG A 555 -32.81 8.13 -24.46
C ARG A 555 -33.93 8.68 -25.35
N LYS A 556 -34.30 9.94 -25.17
CA LYS A 556 -35.38 10.58 -25.93
C LYS A 556 -35.06 10.66 -27.43
N HIS A 557 -33.79 10.88 -27.78
CA HIS A 557 -33.35 10.89 -29.16
C HIS A 557 -33.40 9.50 -29.79
N ILE A 558 -32.89 8.47 -29.10
CA ILE A 558 -32.93 7.07 -29.57
C ILE A 558 -34.38 6.61 -29.76
N GLU A 559 -35.27 6.86 -28.78
CA GLU A 559 -36.70 6.52 -28.87
C GLU A 559 -37.37 7.22 -30.07
N HIS A 560 -37.06 8.50 -30.29
CA HIS A 560 -37.58 9.23 -31.43
C HIS A 560 -37.11 8.63 -32.76
N THR A 561 -35.81 8.38 -32.91
CA THR A 561 -35.22 7.83 -34.15
C THR A 561 -35.77 6.44 -34.46
N LEU A 562 -35.88 5.56 -33.46
CA LEU A 562 -36.47 4.22 -33.63
C LEU A 562 -37.97 4.27 -33.94
N SER A 563 -38.70 5.27 -33.43
CA SER A 563 -40.15 5.42 -33.71
C SER A 563 -40.47 5.78 -35.17
N GLN A 564 -39.48 6.34 -35.89
CA GLN A 564 -39.60 6.71 -37.30
C GLN A 564 -39.32 5.53 -38.24
N ASP A 565 -38.64 4.48 -37.78
CA ASP A 565 -38.36 3.28 -38.58
C ASP A 565 -39.44 2.21 -38.36
N ALA A 566 -40.12 1.83 -39.45
CA ALA A 566 -41.26 0.90 -39.41
C ALA A 566 -40.86 -0.51 -38.95
N ALA A 567 -39.61 -0.94 -39.19
CA ALA A 567 -39.10 -2.24 -38.78
C ALA A 567 -38.71 -2.30 -37.29
N SER A 568 -38.41 -1.16 -36.68
CA SER A 568 -37.88 -1.05 -35.31
C SER A 568 -38.95 -0.88 -34.23
N ARG A 569 -40.21 -0.65 -34.63
CA ARG A 569 -41.34 -0.43 -33.70
C ARG A 569 -41.69 -1.64 -32.83
N GLU A 570 -41.39 -2.85 -33.27
CA GLU A 570 -41.67 -4.08 -32.49
C GLU A 570 -40.63 -4.36 -31.39
N THR A 571 -39.48 -3.69 -31.43
CA THR A 571 -38.36 -3.89 -30.50
C THR A 571 -38.26 -2.85 -29.38
N LEU A 572 -39.08 -1.81 -29.40
CA LEU A 572 -39.12 -0.80 -28.35
C LEU A 572 -39.85 -1.37 -27.12
N PRO A 573 -39.28 -1.27 -25.91
CA PRO A 573 -40.00 -1.62 -24.68
C PRO A 573 -41.20 -0.67 -24.52
N ASN A 574 -42.39 -1.24 -24.30
CA ASN A 574 -43.64 -0.49 -24.04
C ASN A 574 -43.52 0.48 -22.86
#